data_AF-A0A0D5LWM3-F1
#
_entry.id   AF-A0A0D5LWM3-F1
#
_cell.length_a   1.000
_cell.length_b   1.000
_cell.length_c   1.000
_cell.angle_alpha   90.00
_cell.angle_beta   90.00
_cell.angle_gamma   90.00
#
_symmetry.space_group_name_H-M   'P 1'
#
loop_
_entity.id
_entity.type
_entity.pdbx_description
1 polymer ?
#
loop_
_entity_poly.entity_id
_entity_poly.type
_entity_poly.pdbx_seq_one_letter_code
_entity_poly.pdbx_strand_id
1 'polypeptide(L)'
;MVDWLARRWVASALFMACGFIALAPAIAVSFSAFLTLIYLHIPIYMFHQFEEHSGDRFRSFANDRMFGGKEVMRPVDIIIVNLPAVWGVNLIAFYAAAFVAPGLGLVAPYLLLVNAVLHIVTTLRLRCYNPGLVTAILLFLPLSIAALIVAANMPEVTLGYHALGLAFAIAIHIAIMAQAGWRYRHMAAAAEG
;
A
#
# COMPACT_ATOMS: atom_id res chain seq x y z
N MET A 1 8.65 -22.79 1.89
CA MET A 1 7.58 -21.89 2.44
C MET A 1 7.39 -20.66 1.57
N VAL A 2 8.45 -19.87 1.31
CA VAL A 2 8.38 -18.65 0.47
C VAL A 2 7.79 -18.92 -0.92
N ASP A 3 8.26 -19.94 -1.64
CA ASP A 3 7.73 -20.24 -2.98
C ASP A 3 6.28 -20.74 -2.99
N TRP A 4 5.84 -21.36 -1.89
CA TRP A 4 4.45 -21.77 -1.75
C TRP A 4 3.56 -20.54 -1.60
N LEU A 5 3.99 -19.57 -0.77
CA LEU A 5 3.29 -18.33 -0.50
C LEU A 5 3.30 -17.41 -1.74
N ALA A 6 4.45 -17.26 -2.39
CA ALA A 6 4.63 -16.46 -3.61
C ALA A 6 3.61 -16.83 -4.71
N ARG A 7 3.27 -18.12 -4.82
CA ARG A 7 2.32 -18.62 -5.82
C ARG A 7 0.85 -18.43 -5.46
N ARG A 8 0.51 -18.14 -4.20
CA ARG A 8 -0.88 -18.19 -3.71
C ARG A 8 -1.35 -16.89 -3.08
N TRP A 9 -0.44 -16.09 -2.54
CA TRP A 9 -0.79 -14.94 -1.71
C TRP A 9 -1.67 -13.91 -2.43
N VAL A 10 -1.49 -13.71 -3.74
CA VAL A 10 -2.29 -12.74 -4.51
C VAL A 10 -3.76 -13.19 -4.60
N ALA A 11 -4.00 -14.47 -4.89
CA ALA A 11 -5.35 -15.03 -4.91
C ALA A 11 -5.96 -15.07 -3.50
N SER A 12 -5.16 -15.40 -2.49
CA SER A 12 -5.57 -15.34 -1.09
C SER A 12 -5.95 -13.92 -0.67
N ALA A 13 -5.18 -12.91 -1.09
CA ALA A 13 -5.46 -11.50 -0.82
C ALA A 13 -6.80 -11.08 -1.43
N LEU A 14 -7.07 -11.44 -2.69
CA LEU A 14 -8.36 -11.17 -3.33
C LEU A 14 -9.53 -11.83 -2.57
N PHE A 15 -9.38 -13.11 -2.20
CA PHE A 15 -10.40 -13.82 -1.44
C PHE A 15 -10.68 -13.17 -0.08
N MET A 16 -9.62 -12.79 0.65
CA MET A 16 -9.73 -12.08 1.92
C MET A 16 -10.34 -10.69 1.75
N ALA A 17 -9.99 -9.97 0.68
CA ALA A 17 -10.56 -8.66 0.36
C ALA A 17 -12.08 -8.74 0.23
N CYS A 18 -12.58 -9.73 -0.51
CA CYS A 18 -14.02 -9.98 -0.64
C CYS A 18 -14.69 -10.25 0.71
N GLY A 19 -14.05 -11.06 1.56
CA GLY A 19 -14.54 -11.33 2.92
C GLY A 19 -14.61 -10.07 3.78
N PHE A 20 -13.58 -9.22 3.76
CA PHE A 20 -13.58 -7.97 4.51
C PHE A 20 -14.56 -6.93 3.95
N ILE A 21 -14.75 -6.85 2.63
CA ILE A 21 -15.82 -6.01 2.06
C ILE A 21 -17.20 -6.51 2.49
N ALA A 22 -17.43 -7.83 2.51
CA ALA A 22 -18.71 -8.39 2.96
C ALA A 22 -19.01 -8.06 4.43
N LEU A 23 -17.97 -7.86 5.25
CA LEU A 23 -18.10 -7.42 6.65
C LEU A 23 -18.27 -5.90 6.81
N ALA A 24 -18.02 -5.11 5.77
CA ALA A 24 -18.08 -3.65 5.85
C ALA A 24 -19.43 -3.08 6.37
N PRO A 25 -20.61 -3.63 6.03
CA PRO A 25 -21.88 -3.17 6.62
C PRO A 25 -21.94 -3.37 8.14
N ALA A 26 -21.45 -4.50 8.65
CA ALA A 26 -21.40 -4.76 10.09
C ALA A 26 -20.44 -3.80 10.79
N ILE A 27 -19.29 -3.51 10.17
CA ILE A 27 -18.35 -2.49 10.66
C ILE A 27 -19.00 -1.10 10.67
N ALA A 28 -19.72 -0.73 9.61
CA ALA A 28 -20.37 0.58 9.48
C ALA A 28 -21.47 0.82 10.52
N VAL A 29 -22.17 -0.23 10.97
CA VAL A 29 -23.15 -0.15 12.06
C VAL A 29 -22.47 -0.05 13.43
N SER A 30 -21.26 -0.62 13.57
CA SER A 30 -20.57 -0.75 14.86
C SER A 30 -19.60 0.40 15.15
N PHE A 31 -19.12 1.09 14.12
CA PHE A 31 -18.05 2.08 14.22
C PHE A 31 -18.43 3.40 13.55
N SER A 32 -17.70 4.46 13.89
CA SER A 32 -17.86 5.76 13.23
C SER A 32 -17.57 5.67 11.72
N ALA A 33 -18.06 6.65 10.96
CA ALA A 33 -17.76 6.76 9.53
C ALA A 33 -16.24 6.80 9.27
N PHE A 34 -15.49 7.53 10.10
CA PHE A 34 -14.04 7.60 9.98
C PHE A 34 -13.38 6.22 10.19
N LEU A 35 -13.71 5.51 11.27
CA LEU A 35 -13.14 4.18 11.54
C LEU A 35 -13.53 3.17 10.47
N THR A 36 -14.76 3.27 9.92
CA THR A 36 -15.20 2.45 8.79
C THR A 36 -14.34 2.71 7.55
N LEU A 37 -14.05 3.98 7.25
CA LEU A 37 -13.14 4.32 6.15
C LEU A 37 -11.74 3.77 6.41
N ILE A 38 -11.18 3.92 7.62
CA ILE A 38 -9.87 3.35 7.97
C ILE A 38 -9.86 1.83 7.80
N TYR A 39 -10.92 1.13 8.25
CA TYR A 39 -11.07 -0.31 8.05
C TYR A 39 -11.00 -0.69 6.56
N LEU A 40 -11.70 0.05 5.69
CA LEU A 40 -11.74 -0.21 4.25
C LEU A 40 -10.38 -0.10 3.56
N HIS A 41 -9.39 0.57 4.15
CA HIS A 41 -8.04 0.63 3.58
C HIS A 41 -7.40 -0.76 3.52
N ILE A 42 -7.77 -1.70 4.40
CA ILE A 42 -7.27 -3.08 4.38
C ILE A 42 -7.74 -3.84 3.12
N PRO A 43 -9.05 -4.08 2.90
CA PRO A 43 -9.51 -4.79 1.70
C PRO A 43 -9.20 -4.05 0.40
N ILE A 44 -9.23 -2.72 0.41
CA ILE A 44 -8.91 -1.94 -0.80
C ILE A 44 -7.43 -2.11 -1.18
N TYR A 45 -6.51 -2.15 -0.22
CA TYR A 45 -5.12 -2.50 -0.52
C TYR A 45 -5.00 -3.92 -1.10
N MET A 46 -5.76 -4.88 -0.58
CA MET A 46 -5.74 -6.25 -1.10
C MET A 46 -6.26 -6.35 -2.55
N PHE A 47 -7.28 -5.57 -2.93
CA PHE A 47 -7.69 -5.45 -4.34
C PHE A 47 -6.61 -4.82 -5.22
N HIS A 48 -5.93 -3.78 -4.71
CA HIS A 48 -4.80 -3.19 -5.42
C HIS A 48 -3.67 -4.20 -5.62
N GLN A 49 -3.32 -4.98 -4.59
CA GLN A 49 -2.31 -6.04 -4.69
C GLN A 49 -2.68 -7.12 -5.71
N PHE A 50 -3.98 -7.41 -5.89
CA PHE A 50 -4.42 -8.29 -6.96
C PHE A 50 -4.14 -7.69 -8.35
N GLU A 51 -4.48 -6.42 -8.57
CA GLU A 51 -4.14 -5.74 -9.82
C GLU A 51 -2.62 -5.59 -10.01
N GLU A 52 -1.87 -5.32 -8.97
CA GLU A 52 -0.44 -5.04 -9.05
C GLU A 52 0.38 -6.32 -9.27
N HIS A 53 0.02 -7.42 -8.59
CA HIS A 53 0.88 -8.60 -8.48
C HIS A 53 0.35 -9.87 -9.16
N SER A 54 -0.86 -9.89 -9.72
CA SER A 54 -1.32 -11.07 -10.47
C SER A 54 -0.38 -11.35 -11.64
N GLY A 55 0.10 -12.59 -11.76
CA GLY A 55 1.06 -12.98 -12.79
C GLY A 55 2.44 -12.32 -12.63
N ASP A 56 2.83 -11.94 -11.40
CA ASP A 56 4.14 -11.32 -11.09
C ASP A 56 4.37 -9.94 -11.76
N ARG A 57 3.28 -9.31 -12.23
CA ARG A 57 3.29 -8.10 -13.05
C ARG A 57 4.20 -6.98 -12.53
N PHE A 58 4.03 -6.56 -11.28
CA PHE A 58 4.82 -5.45 -10.72
C PHE A 58 6.31 -5.78 -10.60
N ARG A 59 6.67 -6.99 -10.17
CA ARG A 59 8.08 -7.37 -10.00
C ARG A 59 8.78 -7.41 -11.36
N SER A 60 8.15 -8.02 -12.37
CA SER A 60 8.65 -8.03 -13.75
C SER A 60 8.76 -6.62 -14.29
N PHE A 61 7.70 -5.80 -14.15
CA PHE A 61 7.70 -4.41 -14.58
C PHE A 61 8.84 -3.60 -13.96
N ALA A 62 9.04 -3.69 -12.65
CA ALA A 62 10.10 -2.95 -11.96
C ALA A 62 11.49 -3.41 -12.42
N ASN A 63 11.73 -4.72 -12.47
CA ASN A 63 13.02 -5.26 -12.93
C ASN A 63 13.32 -4.84 -14.38
N ASP A 64 12.34 -4.94 -15.28
CA ASP A 64 12.53 -4.65 -16.71
C ASP A 64 12.63 -3.15 -17.01
N ARG A 65 11.75 -2.34 -16.40
CA ARG A 65 11.59 -0.92 -16.76
C ARG A 65 12.34 0.05 -15.85
N MET A 66 12.65 -0.35 -14.60
CA MET A 66 13.35 0.51 -13.64
C MET A 66 14.79 0.06 -13.39
N PHE A 67 15.07 -1.24 -13.51
CA PHE A 67 16.38 -1.81 -13.19
C PHE A 67 17.11 -2.45 -14.38
N GLY A 68 16.70 -2.12 -15.62
CA GLY A 68 17.39 -2.54 -16.84
C GLY A 68 17.41 -4.06 -17.04
N GLY A 69 16.35 -4.76 -16.62
CA GLY A 69 16.23 -6.22 -16.69
C GLY A 69 16.94 -6.99 -15.58
N LYS A 70 17.60 -6.31 -14.63
CA LYS A 70 18.25 -6.98 -13.49
C LYS A 70 17.21 -7.43 -12.46
N GLU A 71 17.39 -8.63 -11.91
CA GLU A 71 16.52 -9.18 -10.86
C GLU A 71 16.76 -8.54 -9.48
N VAL A 72 16.48 -7.24 -9.39
CA VAL A 72 16.63 -6.45 -8.16
C VAL A 72 15.53 -6.79 -7.16
N MET A 73 14.27 -6.82 -7.61
CA MET A 73 13.14 -7.23 -6.79
C MET A 73 12.95 -8.75 -6.83
N ARG A 74 13.00 -9.38 -5.65
CA ARG A 74 12.76 -10.82 -5.47
C ARG A 74 11.34 -11.06 -4.94
N PRO A 75 10.79 -12.27 -5.14
CA PRO A 75 9.49 -12.65 -4.56
C PRO A 75 9.39 -12.44 -3.05
N VAL A 76 10.47 -12.67 -2.30
CA VAL A 76 10.48 -12.47 -0.83
C VAL A 76 10.30 -11.00 -0.44
N ASP A 77 10.86 -10.07 -1.21
CA ASP A 77 10.74 -8.64 -0.93
C ASP A 77 9.28 -8.19 -1.13
N ILE A 78 8.64 -8.68 -2.19
CA ILE A 78 7.22 -8.46 -2.48
C ILE A 78 6.34 -8.99 -1.34
N ILE A 79 6.61 -10.21 -0.86
CA ILE A 79 5.85 -10.83 0.24
C ILE A 79 5.97 -10.02 1.54
N ILE A 80 7.19 -9.61 1.91
CA ILE A 80 7.44 -8.90 3.18
C ILE A 80 6.81 -7.50 3.15
N VAL A 81 6.92 -6.78 2.04
CA VAL A 81 6.30 -5.46 1.92
C VAL A 81 4.78 -5.58 1.99
N ASN A 82 4.20 -6.55 1.30
CA ASN A 82 2.75 -6.59 1.15
C ASN A 82 2.01 -7.24 2.33
N LEU A 83 2.49 -8.36 2.87
CA LEU A 83 1.76 -9.07 3.93
C LEU A 83 2.02 -8.42 5.30
N PRO A 84 3.21 -8.54 5.93
CA PRO A 84 3.40 -8.00 7.26
C PRO A 84 3.47 -6.46 7.28
N ALA A 85 4.14 -5.81 6.33
CA ALA A 85 4.32 -4.36 6.41
C ALA A 85 3.02 -3.61 6.06
N VAL A 86 2.49 -3.77 4.84
CA VAL A 86 1.29 -3.03 4.43
C VAL A 86 0.04 -3.47 5.20
N TRP A 87 -0.26 -4.77 5.33
CA TRP A 87 -1.47 -5.18 6.07
C TRP A 87 -1.33 -4.91 7.57
N GLY A 88 -0.15 -5.17 8.14
CA GLY A 88 0.12 -4.90 9.55
C GLY A 88 -0.02 -3.42 9.88
N VAL A 89 0.55 -2.52 9.06
CA VAL A 89 0.45 -1.07 9.28
C VAL A 89 -1.01 -0.59 9.20
N ASN A 90 -1.79 -1.04 8.22
CA ASN A 90 -3.20 -0.65 8.13
C ASN A 90 -4.04 -1.19 9.30
N LEU A 91 -3.77 -2.44 9.74
CA LEU A 91 -4.43 -3.02 10.90
C LEU A 91 -4.07 -2.29 12.20
N ILE A 92 -2.80 -1.95 12.39
CA ILE A 92 -2.33 -1.14 13.52
C ILE A 92 -2.96 0.25 13.49
N ALA A 93 -3.03 0.90 12.32
CA ALA A 93 -3.67 2.20 12.17
C ALA A 93 -5.15 2.15 12.57
N PHE A 94 -5.88 1.11 12.15
CA PHE A 94 -7.27 0.90 12.56
C PHE A 94 -7.41 0.76 14.08
N TYR A 95 -6.63 -0.12 14.71
CA TYR A 95 -6.73 -0.33 16.15
C TYR A 95 -6.21 0.86 16.97
N ALA A 96 -5.17 1.55 16.52
CA ALA A 96 -4.69 2.78 17.15
C ALA A 96 -5.73 3.89 17.08
N ALA A 97 -6.45 4.02 15.96
CA ALA A 97 -7.55 4.95 15.83
C ALA A 97 -8.73 4.60 16.76
N ALA A 98 -9.02 3.31 16.91
CA ALA A 98 -10.15 2.83 17.71
C ALA A 98 -9.89 2.94 19.23
N PHE A 99 -8.65 2.71 19.68
CA PHE A 99 -8.35 2.52 21.10
C PHE A 99 -7.39 3.55 21.70
N VAL A 100 -6.70 4.35 20.90
CA VAL A 100 -5.69 5.30 21.38
C VAL A 100 -6.06 6.74 21.01
N ALA A 101 -6.09 7.06 19.73
CA ALA A 101 -6.48 8.39 19.26
C ALA A 101 -6.90 8.33 17.78
N PRO A 102 -8.04 8.94 17.38
CA PRO A 102 -8.53 8.87 16.01
C PRO A 102 -7.50 9.28 14.96
N GLY A 103 -6.72 10.33 15.24
CA GLY A 103 -5.71 10.84 14.31
C GLY A 103 -4.61 9.84 13.95
N LEU A 104 -4.34 8.81 14.77
CA LEU A 104 -3.38 7.75 14.43
C LEU A 104 -3.84 6.88 13.25
N GLY A 105 -5.15 6.88 12.96
CA GLY A 105 -5.71 6.22 11.78
C GLY A 105 -5.24 6.83 10.46
N LEU A 106 -4.80 8.10 10.46
CA LEU A 106 -4.37 8.81 9.25
C LEU A 106 -3.17 8.18 8.55
N VAL A 107 -2.42 7.31 9.22
CA VAL A 107 -1.35 6.53 8.58
C VAL A 107 -1.89 5.74 7.38
N ALA A 108 -3.09 5.14 7.49
CA ALA A 108 -3.70 4.36 6.41
C ALA A 108 -4.01 5.19 5.15
N PRO A 109 -4.80 6.28 5.19
CA PRO A 109 -5.10 7.08 4.01
C PRO A 109 -3.88 7.73 3.40
N TYR A 110 -2.91 8.18 4.20
CA TYR A 110 -1.67 8.73 3.65
C TYR A 110 -0.81 7.65 2.97
N LEU A 111 -0.76 6.43 3.51
CA LEU A 111 -0.04 5.33 2.88
C LEU A 111 -0.61 5.00 1.50
N LEU A 112 -1.94 4.86 1.38
CA LEU A 112 -2.60 4.63 0.08
C LEU A 112 -2.44 5.83 -0.87
N LEU A 113 -2.56 7.06 -0.36
CA LEU A 113 -2.47 8.27 -1.19
C LEU A 113 -1.07 8.44 -1.78
N VAL A 114 -0.02 8.28 -0.97
CA VAL A 114 1.37 8.33 -1.45
C VAL A 114 1.60 7.21 -2.47
N ASN A 115 1.10 6.00 -2.22
CA ASN A 115 1.25 4.91 -3.17
C ASN A 115 0.55 5.24 -4.51
N ALA A 116 -0.69 5.73 -4.47
CA ALA A 116 -1.43 6.12 -5.67
C ALA A 116 -0.69 7.18 -6.48
N VAL A 117 -0.15 8.21 -5.82
CA VAL A 117 0.67 9.24 -6.47
C VAL A 117 1.90 8.63 -7.14
N LEU A 118 2.59 7.69 -6.49
CA LEU A 118 3.76 7.02 -7.07
C LEU A 118 3.41 6.18 -8.31
N HIS A 119 2.27 5.48 -8.32
CA HIS A 119 1.81 4.75 -9.50
C HIS A 119 1.53 5.69 -10.68
N ILE A 120 0.84 6.81 -10.42
CA ILE A 120 0.52 7.83 -11.41
C ILE A 120 1.79 8.48 -11.95
N VAL A 121 2.67 8.97 -11.07
CA VAL A 121 3.92 9.63 -11.46
C VAL A 121 4.81 8.68 -12.26
N THR A 122 4.95 7.43 -11.84
CA THR A 122 5.72 6.41 -12.58
C THR A 122 5.13 6.17 -13.97
N THR A 123 3.80 6.03 -14.08
CA THR A 123 3.10 5.89 -15.37
C THR A 123 3.39 7.07 -16.30
N LEU A 124 3.29 8.30 -15.78
CA LEU A 124 3.53 9.51 -16.55
C LEU A 124 5.00 9.63 -17.01
N ARG A 125 5.94 9.27 -16.12
CA ARG A 125 7.38 9.31 -16.42
C ARG A 125 7.80 8.26 -17.44
N LEU A 126 7.36 7.01 -17.26
CA LEU A 126 7.72 5.90 -18.13
C LEU A 126 6.84 5.79 -19.38
N ARG A 127 5.74 6.57 -19.43
CA ARG A 127 4.75 6.59 -20.52
C ARG A 127 4.22 5.20 -20.86
N CYS A 128 4.03 4.37 -19.84
CA CYS A 128 3.52 3.02 -19.96
C CYS A 128 2.67 2.67 -18.75
N TYR A 129 1.80 1.67 -18.90
CA TYR A 129 0.97 1.20 -17.80
C TYR A 129 1.83 0.64 -16.66
N ASN A 130 1.65 1.20 -15.47
CA ASN A 130 2.21 0.68 -14.23
C ASN A 130 1.19 -0.25 -13.56
N PRO A 131 1.52 -1.52 -13.28
CA PRO A 131 0.66 -2.41 -12.51
C PRO A 131 0.17 -1.74 -11.22
N GLY A 132 -1.13 -1.79 -10.94
CA GLY A 132 -1.73 -1.10 -9.79
C GLY A 132 -2.31 0.29 -10.11
N LEU A 133 -2.10 0.83 -11.31
CA LEU A 133 -2.59 2.17 -11.69
C LEU A 133 -4.12 2.28 -11.67
N VAL A 134 -4.85 1.26 -12.10
CA VAL A 134 -6.32 1.34 -12.20
C VAL A 134 -6.92 1.48 -10.81
N THR A 135 -6.52 0.62 -9.87
CA THR A 135 -6.97 0.67 -8.48
C THR A 135 -6.37 1.86 -7.73
N ALA A 136 -5.18 2.34 -8.08
CA ALA A 136 -4.66 3.60 -7.55
C ALA A 136 -5.62 4.78 -7.84
N ILE A 137 -6.12 4.88 -9.08
CA ILE A 137 -7.02 5.95 -9.50
C ILE A 137 -8.45 5.70 -8.98
N LEU A 138 -8.97 4.49 -9.12
CA LEU A 138 -10.38 4.19 -8.88
C LEU A 138 -10.69 3.85 -7.42
N LEU A 139 -9.72 3.38 -6.64
CA LEU A 139 -9.93 2.92 -5.27
C LEU A 139 -9.09 3.72 -4.25
N PHE A 140 -7.77 3.82 -4.45
CA PHE A 140 -6.90 4.49 -3.46
C PHE A 140 -7.19 5.98 -3.36
N LEU A 141 -7.18 6.71 -4.48
CA LEU A 141 -7.45 8.15 -4.46
C LEU A 141 -8.81 8.48 -3.82
N PRO A 142 -9.94 7.88 -4.25
CA PRO A 142 -11.24 8.21 -3.67
C PRO A 142 -11.34 7.86 -2.20
N LEU A 143 -10.85 6.68 -1.78
CA LEU A 143 -10.92 6.26 -0.40
C LEU A 143 -10.06 7.13 0.53
N SER A 144 -8.82 7.41 0.12
CA SER A 144 -7.92 8.28 0.90
C SER A 144 -8.49 9.68 1.01
N ILE A 145 -9.00 10.27 -0.08
CA ILE A 145 -9.60 11.61 -0.06
C ILE A 145 -10.84 11.63 0.85
N ALA A 146 -11.73 10.64 0.75
CA ALA A 146 -12.91 10.55 1.59
C ALA A 146 -12.53 10.48 3.09
N ALA A 147 -11.55 9.65 3.46
CA ALA A 147 -11.08 9.56 4.83
C ALA A 147 -10.47 10.87 5.34
N LEU A 148 -9.71 11.58 4.50
CA LEU A 148 -9.12 12.87 4.84
C LEU A 148 -10.18 13.97 4.98
N ILE A 149 -11.24 13.97 4.16
CA ILE A 149 -12.37 14.91 4.29
C ILE A 149 -13.10 14.68 5.61
N VAL A 150 -13.37 13.42 5.96
CA VAL A 150 -14.03 13.10 7.25
C VAL A 150 -13.13 13.51 8.41
N ALA A 151 -11.83 13.21 8.35
CA ALA A 151 -10.86 13.60 9.38
C ALA A 151 -10.78 15.12 9.58
N ALA A 152 -10.86 15.91 8.51
CA ALA A 152 -10.82 17.37 8.58
C ALA A 152 -11.99 17.98 9.38
N ASN A 153 -13.07 17.23 9.58
CA ASN A 153 -14.23 17.63 10.38
C ASN A 153 -14.19 17.10 11.82
N MET A 154 -13.09 16.44 12.23
CA MET A 154 -12.93 15.89 13.58
C MET A 154 -12.02 16.80 14.43
N PRO A 155 -12.53 17.46 15.48
CA PRO A 155 -11.74 18.39 16.31
C PRO A 155 -10.51 17.75 16.97
N GLU A 156 -10.54 16.44 17.23
CA GLU A 156 -9.45 15.69 17.85
C GLU A 156 -8.30 15.37 16.87
N VAL A 157 -8.56 15.48 15.56
CA VAL A 157 -7.58 15.19 14.51
C VAL A 157 -6.85 16.48 14.13
N THR A 158 -5.76 16.75 14.85
CA THR A 158 -4.92 17.93 14.63
C THR A 158 -4.02 17.81 13.41
N LEU A 159 -3.46 18.95 12.96
CA LEU A 159 -2.43 18.99 11.92
C LEU A 159 -1.21 18.12 12.25
N GLY A 160 -0.89 17.93 13.53
CA GLY A 160 0.19 17.05 13.97
C GLY A 160 -0.03 15.59 13.56
N TYR A 161 -1.27 15.10 13.61
CA TYR A 161 -1.59 13.75 13.14
C TYR A 161 -1.51 13.62 11.62
N HIS A 162 -1.89 14.67 10.87
CA HIS A 162 -1.69 14.70 9.42
C HIS A 162 -0.21 14.64 9.04
N ALA A 163 0.62 15.45 9.71
CA ALA A 163 2.06 15.45 9.51
C ALA A 163 2.68 14.09 9.86
N LEU A 164 2.26 13.47 10.97
CA LEU A 164 2.71 12.13 11.37
C LEU A 164 2.34 11.07 10.33
N GLY A 165 1.07 11.03 9.92
CA GLY A 165 0.58 10.07 8.93
C GLY A 165 1.30 10.19 7.59
N LEU A 166 1.47 11.41 7.09
CA LEU A 166 2.20 11.68 5.85
C LEU A 166 3.69 11.32 5.98
N ALA A 167 4.35 11.73 7.05
CA ALA A 167 5.76 11.42 7.28
C ALA A 167 6.00 9.91 7.35
N PHE A 168 5.12 9.16 8.02
CA PHE A 168 5.21 7.71 8.11
C PHE A 168 5.01 7.04 6.74
N ALA A 169 4.01 7.50 5.97
CA ALA A 169 3.77 7.01 4.61
C ALA A 169 4.98 7.24 3.70
N ILE A 170 5.56 8.46 3.72
CA ILE A 170 6.76 8.79 2.95
C ILE A 170 7.94 7.92 3.38
N ALA A 171 8.16 7.77 4.70
CA ALA A 171 9.28 6.99 5.23
C ALA A 171 9.25 5.52 4.77
N ILE A 172 8.07 4.89 4.77
CA ILE A 172 7.91 3.52 4.25
C ILE A 172 8.31 3.43 2.78
N HIS A 173 7.80 4.33 1.93
CA HIS A 173 8.11 4.31 0.51
C HIS A 173 9.58 4.59 0.24
N ILE A 174 10.20 5.53 0.96
CA ILE A 174 11.64 5.78 0.89
C ILE A 174 12.41 4.52 1.29
N ALA A 175 12.03 3.83 2.37
CA ALA A 175 12.72 2.62 2.81
C ALA A 175 12.69 1.52 1.74
N ILE A 176 11.53 1.30 1.10
CA ILE A 176 11.37 0.33 0.00
C ILE A 176 12.26 0.72 -1.19
N MET A 177 12.22 1.98 -1.63
CA MET A 177 13.02 2.46 -2.76
C MET A 177 14.52 2.42 -2.46
N ALA A 178 14.93 2.79 -1.24
CA ALA A 178 16.32 2.76 -0.80
C ALA A 178 16.86 1.33 -0.75
N GLN A 179 16.07 0.37 -0.26
CA GLN A 179 16.44 -1.04 -0.27
C GLN A 179 16.65 -1.55 -1.70
N ALA A 180 15.73 -1.25 -2.62
CA ALA A 180 15.87 -1.64 -4.03
C ALA A 180 17.09 -0.98 -4.70
N GLY A 181 17.29 0.32 -4.48
CA GLY A 181 18.44 1.06 -5.00
C GLY A 181 19.79 0.54 -4.46
N TRP A 182 19.85 0.23 -3.16
CA TRP A 182 21.05 -0.37 -2.55
C TRP A 182 21.42 -1.68 -3.24
N ARG A 183 20.43 -2.56 -3.50
CA ARG A 183 20.66 -3.85 -4.18
C ARG A 183 21.10 -3.68 -5.63
N TYR A 184 20.46 -2.78 -6.37
CA TYR A 184 20.84 -2.50 -7.75
C TYR A 184 22.31 -2.08 -7.87
N ARG A 185 22.78 -1.19 -6.98
CA ARG A 185 24.19 -0.77 -6.97
C ARG A 185 25.17 -1.90 -6.67
N HIS A 186 24.84 -2.78 -5.71
CA HIS A 186 25.71 -3.92 -5.37
C HIS A 186 25.81 -4.91 -6.53
N MET A 187 24.71 -5.14 -7.25
CA MET A 187 24.71 -6.00 -8.44
C MET A 187 25.47 -5.36 -9.61
N ALA A 188 25.43 -4.03 -9.76
CA ALA A 188 26.22 -3.34 -10.78
C ALA A 188 27.72 -3.43 -10.50
N ALA A 189 28.15 -3.15 -9.27
CA ALA A 189 29.55 -3.22 -8.87
C ALA A 189 30.15 -4.64 -9.02
N ALA A 190 29.35 -5.68 -8.73
CA ALA A 190 29.78 -7.08 -8.90
C ALA A 190 29.87 -7.54 -10.36
N ALA A 191 29.30 -6.79 -11.32
CA ALA A 191 29.38 -7.10 -12.74
C ALA A 191 30.55 -6.39 -13.45
N GLU A 192 31.18 -5.42 -12.78
CA GLU A 192 32.29 -4.60 -13.30
C GLU A 192 33.67 -5.03 -12.79
N GLY A 193 33.74 -5.98 -11.86
CA GLY A 193 34.99 -6.55 -11.30
C GLY A 193 35.12 -8.03 -11.59
#